data_AF-A0A920N6S6-F1
#
_entry.id   AF-A0A920N6S6-F1
#
_cell.length_a   1.000
_cell.length_b   1.000
_cell.length_c   1.000
_cell.angle_alpha   90.00
_cell.angle_beta   90.00
_cell.angle_gamma   90.00
#
_symmetry.space_group_name_H-M   'P 1'
#
loop_
_entity.id
_entity.type
_entity.pdbx_description
1 polymer ?
#
loop_
_entity_poly.entity_id
_entity_poly.type
_entity_poly.pdbx_seq_one_letter_code
_entity_poly.pdbx_strand_id
1 'polypeptide(L)'
;MPRPPDMDVDGSGRMYVSSWKNGKFNFSGPQVGFVVQVTPKGFVPRPFPVLSEETDEQLVEHLTSPSAVYRLHSPLELLRREPATAGSTAWLAGSRHQGPVALTGRSGVHTGGVRRQEVVSRLLKLVALDGVREFALRTLTDRRGRLKSVPTAPVLLP
;
A
#
# COMPACT_ATOMS: atom_id res chain seq x y z
N MET A 1 12.95 -10.87 -24.00
CA MET A 1 12.25 -11.78 -23.08
C MET A 1 11.01 -12.34 -23.78
N PRO A 2 10.87 -13.66 -23.97
CA PRO A 2 9.73 -14.26 -24.65
C PRO A 2 8.56 -14.55 -23.70
N ARG A 3 7.32 -14.27 -24.14
CA ARG A 3 6.05 -14.61 -23.45
C ARG A 3 6.08 -14.38 -21.93
N PRO A 4 6.13 -13.12 -21.46
CA PRO A 4 6.05 -12.83 -20.03
C PRO A 4 4.60 -12.89 -19.54
N PRO A 5 4.19 -13.89 -18.74
CA PRO A 5 2.85 -13.90 -18.18
C PRO A 5 2.75 -12.96 -16.98
N ASP A 6 3.85 -12.75 -16.22
CA ASP A 6 3.83 -11.98 -14.98
C ASP A 6 5.21 -11.48 -14.55
N MET A 7 5.24 -10.43 -13.72
CA MET A 7 6.43 -9.85 -13.09
C MET A 7 6.13 -9.32 -11.69
N ASP A 8 7.14 -9.33 -10.82
CA ASP A 8 7.06 -8.71 -9.49
C ASP A 8 8.40 -8.08 -9.08
N VAL A 9 8.40 -7.24 -8.04
CA VAL A 9 9.58 -6.53 -7.54
C VAL A 9 9.76 -6.83 -6.05
N ASP A 10 10.95 -7.28 -5.66
CA ASP A 10 11.26 -7.49 -4.25
C ASP A 10 11.50 -6.18 -3.49
N GLY A 11 11.51 -6.26 -2.17
CA GLY A 11 11.77 -5.09 -1.31
C GLY A 11 13.14 -4.44 -1.53
N SER A 12 14.07 -5.13 -2.20
CA SER A 12 15.39 -4.59 -2.55
C SER A 12 15.44 -3.87 -3.89
N GLY A 13 14.33 -3.85 -4.63
CA GLY A 13 14.19 -3.21 -5.93
C GLY A 13 14.64 -4.09 -7.11
N ARG A 14 14.84 -5.40 -6.89
CA ARG A 14 15.09 -6.35 -7.98
C ARG A 14 13.76 -6.80 -8.58
N MET A 15 13.67 -6.79 -9.89
CA MET A 15 12.47 -7.25 -10.60
C MET A 15 12.66 -8.71 -11.01
N TYR A 16 11.67 -9.55 -10.79
CA TYR A 16 11.63 -10.92 -11.26
C TYR A 16 10.56 -11.04 -12.32
N VAL A 17 10.92 -11.56 -13.48
CA VAL A 17 9.98 -11.75 -14.58
C VAL A 17 9.93 -13.21 -14.96
N SER A 18 8.73 -13.76 -14.97
CA SER A 18 8.50 -15.11 -15.43
C SER A 18 8.44 -15.15 -16.96
N SER A 19 8.80 -16.28 -17.55
CA SER A 19 8.70 -16.52 -18.98
C SER A 19 8.03 -17.85 -19.23
N TRP A 20 7.13 -17.89 -20.21
CA TRP A 20 6.56 -19.12 -20.76
C TRP A 20 7.27 -19.53 -22.07
N LYS A 21 8.59 -19.32 -22.15
CA LYS A 21 9.39 -19.86 -23.26
C LYS A 21 9.11 -21.35 -23.39
N ASN A 22 8.90 -21.81 -24.62
CA ASN A 22 8.54 -23.19 -24.94
C ASN A 22 7.20 -23.68 -24.38
N GLY A 23 6.42 -22.84 -23.69
CA GLY A 23 5.07 -23.19 -23.26
C GLY A 23 4.14 -23.47 -24.46
N LYS A 24 3.39 -24.56 -24.38
CA LYS A 24 2.38 -25.00 -25.35
C LYS A 24 1.04 -25.20 -24.64
N PHE A 25 -0.05 -25.16 -25.40
CA PHE A 25 -1.42 -25.25 -24.88
C PHE A 25 -1.71 -26.50 -24.03
N ASN A 26 -1.04 -27.62 -24.30
CA ASN A 26 -1.26 -28.92 -23.65
C ASN A 26 -0.18 -29.30 -22.62
N PHE A 27 0.54 -28.33 -22.05
CA PHE A 27 1.62 -28.57 -21.08
C PHE A 27 2.69 -29.57 -21.57
N SER A 28 2.88 -29.68 -22.89
CA SER A 28 3.83 -30.64 -23.50
C SER A 28 5.19 -30.02 -23.81
N GLY A 29 6.23 -30.86 -23.70
CA GLY A 29 7.60 -30.53 -24.06
C GLY A 29 8.52 -30.32 -22.84
N PRO A 30 9.82 -30.67 -22.95
CA PRO A 30 10.78 -30.43 -21.89
C PRO A 30 11.15 -28.94 -21.78
N GLN A 31 11.60 -28.50 -20.61
CA GLN A 31 12.17 -27.16 -20.39
C GLN A 31 11.21 -26.01 -20.74
N VAL A 32 10.08 -25.96 -20.04
CA VAL A 32 9.09 -24.88 -20.15
C VAL A 32 9.42 -23.78 -19.14
N GLY A 33 9.63 -22.59 -19.69
CA GLY A 33 9.75 -21.36 -18.92
C GLY A 33 11.03 -21.21 -18.12
N PHE A 34 11.13 -20.05 -17.48
CA PHE A 34 12.18 -19.67 -16.55
C PHE A 34 11.77 -18.38 -15.83
N VAL A 35 12.49 -18.05 -14.76
CA VAL A 35 12.40 -16.73 -14.10
C VAL A 35 13.73 -16.01 -14.31
N VAL A 36 13.67 -14.75 -14.71
CA VAL A 36 14.85 -13.87 -14.78
C VAL A 36 14.77 -12.83 -13.68
N GLN A 37 15.91 -12.62 -13.00
CA GLN A 37 16.10 -11.44 -12.18
C GLN A 37 16.66 -10.31 -13.06
N VAL A 38 15.95 -9.19 -13.11
CA VAL A 38 16.29 -7.99 -13.84
C VAL A 38 16.74 -6.93 -12.84
N THR A 39 17.92 -6.36 -13.08
CA THR A 39 18.45 -5.23 -12.32
C THR A 39 18.89 -4.13 -13.30
N PRO A 40 18.55 -2.86 -13.06
CA PRO A 40 19.08 -1.77 -13.86
C PRO A 40 20.61 -1.75 -13.81
N LYS A 41 21.25 -1.33 -14.90
CA LYS A 41 22.71 -1.16 -14.92
C LYS A 41 23.12 -0.16 -13.84
N GLY A 42 24.10 -0.54 -13.01
CA GLY A 42 24.56 0.30 -11.90
C GLY A 42 23.61 0.35 -10.70
N PHE A 43 22.56 -0.46 -10.67
CA PHE A 43 21.67 -0.55 -9.51
C PHE A 43 22.37 -1.24 -8.33
N VAL A 44 22.30 -0.62 -7.15
CA VAL A 44 22.78 -1.19 -5.89
C VAL A 44 21.57 -1.59 -5.05
N PRO A 45 21.27 -2.91 -4.92
CA PRO A 45 20.15 -3.36 -4.11
C PRO A 45 20.32 -2.97 -2.65
N ARG A 46 19.26 -2.44 -2.04
CA ARG A 46 19.20 -2.19 -0.59
C ARG A 46 18.38 -3.28 0.07
N PRO A 47 18.86 -3.98 1.10
CA PRO A 47 18.06 -4.98 1.80
C PRO A 47 16.73 -4.39 2.27
N PHE A 48 15.66 -5.18 2.19
CA PHE A 48 14.41 -4.81 2.82
C PHE A 48 14.56 -4.98 4.34
N PRO A 49 14.24 -3.96 5.16
CA PRO A 49 14.43 -4.02 6.60
C PRO A 49 13.47 -5.00 7.25
N VAL A 50 13.84 -5.47 8.45
CA VAL A 50 12.93 -6.22 9.31
C VAL A 50 11.97 -5.22 9.98
N LEU A 51 10.82 -4.97 9.35
CA LEU A 51 9.88 -3.93 9.78
C LEU A 51 9.46 -4.05 11.25
N SER A 52 9.45 -5.25 11.84
CA SER A 52 9.12 -5.45 13.26
C SER A 52 10.16 -4.87 14.23
N GLU A 53 11.37 -4.58 13.74
CA GLU A 53 12.46 -3.98 14.52
C GLU A 53 12.57 -2.46 14.32
N GLU A 54 11.86 -1.91 13.33
CA GLU A 54 11.85 -0.46 13.07
C GLU A 54 10.95 0.29 14.05
N THR A 55 11.26 1.56 14.29
CA THR A 55 10.42 2.49 15.06
C THR A 55 9.15 2.87 14.29
N ASP A 56 8.11 3.33 15.00
CA ASP A 56 6.89 3.79 14.33
C ASP A 56 7.17 4.98 13.40
N GLU A 57 8.10 5.87 13.78
CA GLU A 57 8.54 7.00 12.95
C GLU A 57 9.14 6.55 11.61
N GLN A 58 10.01 5.52 11.63
CA GLN A 58 10.59 4.93 10.42
C GLN A 58 9.49 4.30 9.53
N LEU A 59 8.55 3.57 10.14
CA LEU A 59 7.42 2.99 9.41
C LEU A 59 6.53 4.06 8.76
N VAL A 60 6.38 5.24 9.39
CA VAL A 60 5.67 6.38 8.79
C VAL A 60 6.44 6.96 7.60
N GLU A 61 7.76 7.08 7.69
CA GLU A 61 8.60 7.59 6.59
C GLU A 61 8.44 6.71 5.33
N HIS A 62 8.40 5.39 5.52
CA HIS A 62 8.25 4.40 4.45
C HIS A 62 6.95 4.52 3.64
N LEU A 63 5.92 5.19 4.15
CA LEU A 63 4.67 5.47 3.42
C LEU A 63 4.88 6.32 2.16
N THR A 64 6.00 7.04 2.12
CA THR A 64 6.38 7.92 1.00
C THR A 64 7.59 7.38 0.23
N SER A 65 8.08 6.20 0.60
CA SER A 65 9.21 5.53 -0.06
C SER A 65 8.94 5.38 -1.57
N PRO A 66 9.94 5.50 -2.44
CA PRO A 66 9.79 5.20 -3.87
C PRO A 66 9.47 3.71 -4.12
N SER A 67 9.78 2.81 -3.18
CA SER A 67 9.45 1.39 -3.29
C SER A 67 7.99 1.10 -2.93
N ALA A 68 7.27 0.43 -3.83
CA ALA A 68 5.89 -0.01 -3.57
C ALA A 68 5.82 -1.02 -2.42
N VAL A 69 6.85 -1.86 -2.26
CA VAL A 69 6.94 -2.87 -1.20
C VAL A 69 6.95 -2.21 0.18
N TYR A 70 7.76 -1.16 0.37
CA TYR A 70 7.78 -0.40 1.61
C TYR A 70 6.41 0.22 1.91
N ARG A 71 5.82 0.90 0.92
CA ARG A 71 4.51 1.54 1.07
C ARG A 71 3.38 0.56 1.40
N LEU A 72 3.50 -0.70 0.97
CA LEU A 72 2.52 -1.76 1.24
C LEU A 72 2.70 -2.39 2.63
N HIS A 73 3.95 -2.73 2.99
CA HIS A 73 4.23 -3.52 4.19
C HIS A 73 4.34 -2.68 5.47
N SER A 74 4.79 -1.42 5.40
CA SER A 74 4.90 -0.56 6.60
C SER A 74 3.55 -0.25 7.26
N PRO A 75 2.44 0.04 6.53
CA PRO A 75 1.12 0.16 7.15
C PRO A 75 0.65 -1.12 7.82
N LEU A 76 0.94 -2.30 7.24
CA LEU A 76 0.55 -3.60 7.82
C LEU A 76 1.23 -3.84 9.16
N GLU A 77 2.50 -3.48 9.26
CA GLU A 77 3.25 -3.58 10.51
C GLU A 77 2.71 -2.62 11.58
N LEU A 78 2.46 -1.35 11.23
CA LEU A 78 1.83 -0.38 12.15
C LEU A 78 0.48 -0.87 12.69
N LEU A 79 -0.30 -1.60 11.88
CA LEU A 79 -1.58 -2.18 12.29
C LEU A 79 -1.41 -3.40 13.20
N ARG A 80 -0.35 -4.20 12.99
CA ARG A 80 -0.06 -5.38 13.79
C ARG A 80 0.28 -5.02 15.25
N ARG A 81 0.84 -3.83 15.48
CA ARG A 81 1.37 -3.35 16.77
C ARG A 81 0.35 -2.79 17.78
N GLU A 82 -0.96 -2.79 17.52
CA GLU A 82 -2.03 -2.05 18.26
C GLU A 82 -1.84 -1.75 19.78
N PRO A 83 -2.36 -0.60 20.34
CA PRO A 83 -3.18 0.43 19.69
C PRO A 83 -2.92 1.95 20.01
N ALA A 84 -3.18 2.80 19.01
CA ALA A 84 -3.98 4.05 19.04
C ALA A 84 -3.35 5.42 18.70
N THR A 85 -2.06 5.66 18.88
CA THR A 85 -1.49 7.01 18.62
C THR A 85 -0.72 7.11 17.30
N ALA A 86 0.26 6.23 17.06
CA ALA A 86 1.14 6.32 15.89
C ALA A 86 0.41 6.03 14.55
N GLY A 87 -0.48 5.04 14.56
CA GLY A 87 -1.28 4.73 13.38
C GLY A 87 -2.11 5.92 12.90
N SER A 88 -2.47 6.88 13.76
CA SER A 88 -3.33 8.01 13.42
C SER A 88 -2.63 9.21 12.77
N THR A 89 -1.36 9.43 13.12
CA THR A 89 -0.50 10.50 12.57
C THR A 89 0.16 10.08 11.27
N ALA A 90 0.43 8.78 11.10
CA ALA A 90 0.91 8.18 9.86
C ALA A 90 0.02 8.50 8.65
N TRP A 91 -1.31 8.47 8.83
CA TRP A 91 -2.31 8.86 7.81
C TRP A 91 -2.17 10.31 7.33
N LEU A 92 -1.84 11.22 8.26
CA LEU A 92 -1.77 12.66 8.01
C LEU A 92 -0.42 13.07 7.41
N ALA A 93 0.65 12.34 7.70
CA ALA A 93 1.96 12.58 7.10
C ALA A 93 1.95 12.22 5.60
N GLY A 94 1.44 11.04 5.24
CA GLY A 94 1.36 10.60 3.84
C GLY A 94 0.42 11.43 2.96
N SER A 95 -0.62 12.03 3.54
CA SER A 95 -1.61 12.86 2.83
C SER A 95 -1.20 14.33 2.65
N ARG A 96 -0.09 14.78 3.26
CA ARG A 96 0.47 16.13 3.07
C ARG A 96 1.38 16.26 1.86
N HIS A 97 1.85 15.15 1.29
CA HIS A 97 2.70 15.20 0.11
C HIS A 97 1.86 15.48 -1.14
N GLN A 98 2.31 16.42 -1.98
CA GLN A 98 1.74 16.69 -3.30
C GLN A 98 2.61 15.99 -4.34
N GLY A 99 2.01 15.18 -5.22
CA GLY A 99 2.71 14.47 -6.31
C GLY A 99 2.24 13.02 -6.53
N PRO A 100 2.75 12.30 -7.55
CA PRO A 100 2.32 10.94 -7.89
C PRO A 100 2.56 9.92 -6.76
N VAL A 101 3.53 10.18 -5.87
CA VAL A 101 3.79 9.37 -4.66
C VAL A 101 2.67 9.50 -3.61
N ALA A 102 1.94 10.63 -3.62
CA ALA A 102 0.79 10.87 -2.75
C ALA A 102 -0.41 9.96 -3.09
N LEU A 103 -0.48 9.44 -4.32
CA LEU A 103 -1.51 8.51 -4.75
C LEU A 103 -1.32 7.12 -4.10
N THR A 104 -0.10 6.75 -3.74
CA THR A 104 0.21 5.40 -3.27
C THR A 104 0.14 5.26 -1.75
N GLY A 105 0.23 6.36 -1.00
CA GLY A 105 -0.15 6.41 0.43
C GLY A 105 -1.64 6.15 0.68
N ARG A 106 -2.47 6.14 -0.38
CA ARG A 106 -3.92 5.89 -0.33
C ARG A 106 -4.29 4.42 -0.08
N SER A 107 -3.35 3.48 -0.26
CA SER A 107 -3.60 2.07 0.08
C SER A 107 -3.78 1.86 1.58
N GLY A 108 -3.04 2.60 2.40
CA GLY A 108 -3.17 2.43 3.83
C GLY A 108 -4.62 2.75 4.29
N VAL A 109 -5.29 3.71 3.62
CA VAL A 109 -6.63 4.16 4.02
C VAL A 109 -7.60 2.97 4.08
N HIS A 110 -7.37 1.94 3.27
CA HIS A 110 -8.14 0.69 3.27
C HIS A 110 -7.67 -0.31 4.34
N THR A 111 -6.37 -0.38 4.63
CA THR A 111 -5.81 -1.30 5.63
C THR A 111 -6.15 -0.87 7.07
N GLY A 112 -6.66 0.34 7.27
CA GLY A 112 -7.22 0.84 8.53
C GLY A 112 -8.57 0.20 8.93
N GLY A 113 -8.58 -1.11 9.11
CA GLY A 113 -8.32 -1.69 10.42
C GLY A 113 -8.95 -1.07 11.68
N VAL A 114 -9.03 0.25 11.81
CA VAL A 114 -9.23 0.95 13.08
C VAL A 114 -10.56 0.55 13.69
N ARG A 115 -10.47 -0.35 14.68
CA ARG A 115 -11.60 -0.92 15.43
C ARG A 115 -12.25 0.10 16.36
N ARG A 116 -11.69 1.31 16.49
CA ARG A 116 -12.14 2.36 17.40
C ARG A 116 -13.10 3.35 16.75
N GLN A 117 -14.12 3.75 17.50
CA GLN A 117 -15.11 4.76 17.10
C GLN A 117 -14.47 6.13 16.79
N GLU A 118 -13.33 6.46 17.41
CA GLU A 118 -12.58 7.71 17.19
C GLU A 118 -12.04 7.91 15.77
N VAL A 119 -12.00 6.85 14.94
CA VAL A 119 -11.52 6.95 13.55
C VAL A 119 -12.46 7.80 12.69
N VAL A 120 -13.77 7.82 13.01
CA VAL A 120 -14.77 8.52 12.20
C VAL A 120 -14.49 10.02 12.19
N SER A 121 -14.28 10.63 13.35
CA SER A 121 -13.98 12.06 13.47
C SER A 121 -12.70 12.46 12.73
N ARG A 122 -11.71 11.57 12.66
CA ARG A 122 -10.46 11.80 11.92
C ARG A 122 -10.66 11.68 10.42
N LEU A 123 -11.36 10.65 9.95
CA LEU A 123 -11.69 10.47 8.54
C LEU A 123 -12.55 11.62 8.02
N LEU A 124 -13.49 12.15 8.83
CA LEU A 124 -14.28 13.33 8.46
C LEU A 124 -13.41 14.57 8.21
N LYS A 125 -12.31 14.76 8.95
CA LYS A 125 -11.34 15.83 8.65
C LYS A 125 -10.62 15.60 7.32
N LEU A 126 -10.34 14.34 6.96
CA LEU A 126 -9.72 13.99 5.69
C LEU A 126 -10.67 14.13 4.49
N VAL A 127 -11.99 13.98 4.69
CA VAL A 127 -12.99 14.24 3.64
C VAL A 127 -12.91 15.69 3.14
N ALA A 128 -12.47 16.65 3.96
CA ALA A 128 -12.28 18.03 3.54
C ALA A 128 -11.07 18.24 2.61
N LEU A 129 -10.18 17.26 2.45
CA LEU A 129 -8.97 17.35 1.63
C LEU A 129 -9.19 16.68 0.26
N ASP A 130 -9.22 17.46 -0.82
CA ASP A 130 -9.57 16.98 -2.16
C ASP A 130 -8.72 15.79 -2.64
N GLY A 131 -7.41 15.80 -2.34
CA GLY A 131 -6.49 14.74 -2.76
C GLY A 131 -6.73 13.37 -2.11
N VAL A 132 -7.51 13.28 -1.02
CA VAL A 132 -7.77 12.03 -0.29
C VAL A 132 -9.25 11.83 0.04
N ARG A 133 -10.13 12.74 -0.37
CA ARG A 133 -11.57 12.75 -0.10
C ARG A 133 -12.25 11.43 -0.44
N GLU A 134 -12.09 10.93 -1.67
CA GLU A 134 -12.70 9.68 -2.13
C GLU A 134 -12.30 8.49 -1.25
N PHE A 135 -11.02 8.41 -0.89
CA PHE A 135 -10.47 7.34 -0.05
C PHE A 135 -11.00 7.43 1.38
N ALA A 136 -11.06 8.64 1.94
CA ALA A 136 -11.64 8.88 3.25
C ALA A 136 -13.13 8.49 3.29
N LEU A 137 -13.90 8.85 2.26
CA LEU A 137 -15.32 8.48 2.12
C LEU A 137 -15.49 6.96 1.99
N ARG A 138 -14.70 6.30 1.15
CA ARG A 138 -14.72 4.84 1.01
C ARG A 138 -14.43 4.17 2.34
N THR A 139 -13.39 4.58 3.07
CA THR A 139 -13.05 3.95 4.37
C THR A 139 -14.08 4.23 5.47
N LEU A 140 -14.72 5.40 5.45
CA LEU A 140 -15.86 5.70 6.33
C LEU A 140 -16.99 4.68 6.12
N THR A 141 -17.28 4.33 4.86
CA THR A 141 -18.42 3.49 4.49
C THR A 141 -18.11 2.00 4.36
N ASP A 142 -16.83 1.61 4.27
CA ASP A 142 -16.39 0.22 4.04
C ASP A 142 -16.81 -0.77 5.16
N ARG A 143 -17.02 -0.26 6.38
CA ARG A 143 -17.44 -1.08 7.53
C ARG A 143 -18.88 -0.81 7.95
N ARG A 144 -19.76 -1.78 7.66
CA ARG A 144 -21.19 -1.77 8.07
C ARG A 144 -21.43 -1.39 9.53
N GLY A 145 -20.62 -1.92 10.46
CA GLY A 145 -20.77 -1.64 11.89
C GLY A 145 -20.54 -0.19 12.30
N ARG A 146 -19.86 0.63 11.48
CA ARG A 146 -19.59 2.05 11.75
C ARG A 146 -20.58 2.99 11.09
N LEU A 147 -21.39 2.54 10.14
CA LEU A 147 -22.27 3.41 9.35
C LEU A 147 -23.21 4.26 10.21
N LYS A 148 -23.65 3.74 11.37
CA LYS A 148 -24.52 4.47 12.30
C LYS A 148 -23.88 5.75 12.85
N SER A 149 -22.54 5.84 12.90
CA SER A 149 -21.82 7.00 13.39
C SER A 149 -21.27 7.89 12.27
N VAL A 150 -21.50 7.55 10.99
CA VAL A 150 -21.05 8.35 9.84
C VAL A 150 -22.17 9.32 9.45
N PRO A 151 -21.93 10.64 9.49
CA PRO A 151 -22.88 11.63 8.98
C PRO A 151 -23.14 11.42 7.49
N THR A 152 -24.36 11.67 7.03
CA THR A 152 -24.73 11.54 5.60
C THR A 152 -24.32 12.75 4.77
N ALA A 153 -24.28 13.95 5.36
CA ALA A 153 -23.95 15.19 4.65
C ALA A 153 -22.63 15.16 3.83
N PRO A 154 -21.51 14.60 4.33
CA PRO A 154 -20.27 14.50 3.56
C PRO A 154 -20.32 13.51 2.39
N VAL A 155 -21.29 12.58 2.40
CA VAL A 155 -21.48 11.55 1.37
C VAL A 155 -22.47 12.03 0.30
N LEU A 156 -23.41 12.91 0.66
CA LEU A 156 -24.52 13.38 -0.17
C LEU A 156 -24.25 14.73 -0.86
N LEU A 157 -23.00 15.21 -0.92
CA LEU A 157 -22.70 16.43 -1.68
C LEU A 157 -22.97 16.19 -3.18
N PRO A 158 -23.65 17.13 -3.87
CA PRO A 158 -23.94 17.05 -5.30
C PRO A 158 -22.68 17.13 -6.17
#